data_AF-A0A559NMV8-F1
#
_entry.id   AF-A0A559NMV8-F1
#
_cell.length_a   1.000
_cell.length_b   1.000
_cell.length_c   1.000
_cell.angle_alpha   90.00
_cell.angle_beta   90.00
_cell.angle_gamma   90.00
#
_symmetry.space_group_name_H-M   'P 1'
#
loop_
_entity.id
_entity.type
_entity.pdbx_description
1 polymer ?
#
loop_
_entity_poly.entity_id
_entity_poly.type
_entity_poly.pdbx_seq_one_letter_code
_entity_poly.pdbx_strand_id
1 'polypeptide(L)'
;MKLSSFTISLMFTFISLASSYKTASVMSYYALFTTDFVERFCENKERPELKCDGKCALSQMLSKKADDEKTPINLDLLKNETVLFIKSLTAYEFVQQPRKVVHNVLYRVLYDFHFFERIKHPPKI
;
A
#
# COMPACT_ATOMS: atom_id res chain seq x y z
N MET A 1 -0.06 -30.21 -30.55
CA MET A 1 -1.43 -30.18 -29.95
C MET A 1 -1.56 -29.33 -28.68
N LYS A 2 -0.59 -29.30 -27.75
CA LYS A 2 -0.73 -28.54 -26.49
C LYS A 2 -0.77 -27.01 -26.66
N LEU A 3 -0.08 -26.46 -27.68
CA LEU A 3 0.00 -25.00 -27.91
C LEU A 3 -1.35 -24.40 -28.37
N SER A 4 -2.09 -25.10 -29.23
CA SER A 4 -3.45 -24.68 -29.66
C SER A 4 -4.47 -24.77 -28.53
N SER A 5 -4.35 -25.79 -27.67
CA SER A 5 -5.18 -25.89 -26.45
C SER A 5 -4.89 -24.76 -25.45
N PHE A 6 -3.61 -24.35 -25.31
CA PHE A 6 -3.22 -23.24 -24.45
C PHE A 6 -3.76 -21.89 -24.96
N THR A 7 -3.70 -21.64 -26.26
CA THR A 7 -4.25 -20.40 -26.85
C THR A 7 -5.77 -20.33 -26.71
N ILE A 8 -6.48 -21.45 -26.87
CA ILE A 8 -7.93 -21.50 -26.67
C ILE A 8 -8.29 -21.21 -25.19
N SER A 9 -7.56 -21.82 -24.25
CA SER A 9 -7.74 -21.56 -22.82
C SER A 9 -7.52 -20.08 -22.48
N LEU A 10 -6.45 -19.48 -23.01
CA LEU A 10 -6.15 -18.05 -22.84
C LEU A 10 -7.28 -17.16 -23.41
N MET A 11 -7.83 -17.49 -24.57
CA MET A 11 -8.95 -16.73 -25.14
C MET A 11 -10.20 -16.81 -24.27
N PHE A 12 -10.53 -18.00 -23.75
CA PHE A 12 -11.68 -18.15 -22.85
C PHE A 12 -11.52 -17.36 -21.54
N THR A 13 -10.32 -17.30 -20.97
CA THR A 13 -10.07 -16.50 -19.76
C THR A 13 -10.17 -15.00 -20.03
N PHE A 14 -9.71 -14.52 -21.19
CA PHE A 14 -9.89 -13.12 -21.57
C PHE A 14 -11.37 -12.76 -21.78
N ILE A 15 -12.16 -13.64 -22.41
CA ILE A 15 -13.59 -13.41 -22.63
C ILE A 15 -14.34 -13.34 -21.30
N SER A 16 -14.05 -14.24 -20.35
CA SER A 16 -14.70 -14.21 -19.04
C SER A 16 -14.31 -12.97 -18.24
N LEU A 17 -13.04 -12.55 -18.27
CA LEU A 17 -12.57 -11.34 -17.61
C LEU A 17 -13.21 -10.07 -18.20
N ALA A 18 -13.32 -9.99 -19.53
CA ALA A 18 -14.00 -8.88 -20.20
C ALA A 18 -15.48 -8.77 -19.82
N SER A 19 -16.17 -9.91 -19.62
CA SER A 19 -17.56 -9.94 -19.16
C SER A 19 -17.72 -9.36 -17.74
N SER A 20 -16.78 -9.67 -16.85
CA SER A 20 -16.74 -9.17 -15.47
C SER A 20 -16.32 -7.70 -15.39
N TYR A 21 -15.48 -7.23 -16.32
CA TYR A 21 -15.03 -5.84 -16.35
C TYR A 21 -16.20 -4.85 -16.57
N LYS A 22 -17.19 -5.21 -17.40
CA LYS A 22 -18.36 -4.36 -17.67
C LYS A 22 -19.18 -4.04 -16.43
N THR A 23 -19.41 -5.03 -15.55
CA THR A 23 -20.16 -4.81 -14.31
C THR A 23 -19.31 -4.03 -13.31
N ALA A 24 -18.03 -4.37 -13.20
CA ALA A 24 -17.08 -3.65 -12.35
C ALA A 24 -16.95 -2.16 -12.74
N SER A 25 -16.94 -1.84 -14.04
CA SER A 25 -16.83 -0.45 -14.51
C SER A 25 -18.06 0.38 -14.15
N VAL A 26 -19.27 -0.18 -14.30
CA VAL A 26 -20.52 0.52 -13.94
C VAL A 26 -20.58 0.76 -12.43
N MET A 27 -20.24 -0.26 -11.63
CA MET A 27 -20.18 -0.15 -10.17
C MET A 27 -19.14 0.87 -9.71
N SER A 28 -17.95 0.86 -10.31
CA SER A 28 -16.87 1.80 -9.98
C SER A 28 -17.25 3.23 -10.33
N TYR A 29 -17.88 3.44 -11.49
CA TYR A 29 -18.33 4.76 -11.91
C TYR A 29 -19.44 5.30 -11.00
N TYR A 30 -20.41 4.45 -10.60
CA TYR A 30 -21.42 4.83 -9.61
C TYR A 30 -20.79 5.19 -8.26
N ALA A 31 -19.82 4.42 -7.77
CA ALA A 31 -19.19 4.66 -6.46
C ALA A 31 -18.33 5.94 -6.43
N LEU A 32 -17.60 6.23 -7.51
CA LEU A 32 -16.71 7.40 -7.59
C LEU A 32 -17.45 8.69 -7.94
N PHE A 33 -18.49 8.60 -8.77
CA PHE A 33 -19.18 9.75 -9.35
C PHE A 33 -20.70 9.67 -9.15
N THR A 34 -21.13 9.48 -7.91
CA THR A 34 -22.56 9.32 -7.55
C THR A 34 -23.41 10.50 -8.04
N THR A 35 -22.95 11.74 -7.91
CA THR A 35 -23.72 12.94 -8.29
C THR A 35 -23.94 13.03 -9.81
N ASP A 36 -22.87 12.86 -10.60
CA ASP A 36 -22.93 12.86 -12.07
C ASP A 36 -23.75 11.66 -12.58
N PHE A 37 -23.64 10.51 -11.91
CA PHE A 37 -24.44 9.33 -12.22
C PHE A 37 -25.94 9.58 -11.99
N VAL A 38 -26.32 10.16 -10.85
CA VAL A 38 -27.72 10.50 -10.55
C VAL A 38 -28.25 11.53 -11.55
N GLU A 39 -27.46 12.56 -11.85
CA GLU A 39 -27.83 13.58 -12.82
C GLU A 39 -27.98 13.02 -14.24
N ARG A 40 -27.17 12.05 -14.64
CA ARG A 40 -27.26 11.52 -16.02
C ARG A 40 -28.29 10.40 -16.17
N PHE A 41 -28.48 9.57 -15.14
CA PHE A 41 -29.22 8.31 -15.27
C PHE A 41 -30.48 8.19 -14.40
N CYS A 42 -30.71 9.04 -13.40
CA CYS A 42 -31.95 8.94 -12.62
C CYS A 42 -33.15 9.51 -13.41
N GLU A 43 -34.23 8.72 -13.48
CA GLU A 43 -35.49 9.12 -14.15
C GLU A 43 -36.34 10.03 -13.24
N ASN A 44 -36.36 9.76 -11.93
CA ASN A 44 -37.20 10.46 -10.95
C ASN A 44 -36.49 11.66 -10.29
N LYS A 45 -35.91 12.56 -11.09
CA LYS A 45 -35.22 13.75 -10.56
C LYS A 45 -36.18 14.75 -9.91
N GLU A 46 -37.40 14.85 -10.43
CA GLU A 46 -38.41 15.79 -9.97
C GLU A 46 -39.20 15.30 -8.75
N ARG A 47 -38.94 14.06 -8.30
CA ARG A 47 -39.65 13.38 -7.20
C ARG A 47 -38.66 12.79 -6.18
N PRO A 48 -37.99 13.63 -5.38
CA PRO A 48 -36.98 13.18 -4.41
C PRO A 48 -37.58 12.26 -3.33
N GLU A 49 -38.88 12.31 -3.08
CA GLU A 49 -39.61 11.44 -2.15
C GLU A 49 -39.48 9.94 -2.48
N LEU A 50 -39.22 9.60 -3.74
CA LEU A 50 -39.05 8.22 -4.22
C LEU A 50 -37.66 7.63 -3.97
N LYS A 51 -36.70 8.42 -3.45
CA LYS A 51 -35.34 7.97 -3.09
C LYS A 51 -34.63 7.19 -4.19
N CYS A 52 -34.72 7.67 -5.44
CA CYS A 52 -34.08 7.04 -6.60
C CYS A 52 -32.57 6.88 -6.38
N ASP A 53 -31.86 7.96 -6.03
CA ASP A 53 -30.41 8.01 -5.82
C ASP A 53 -29.59 7.28 -6.91
N GLY A 54 -30.11 7.18 -8.15
CA GLY A 54 -29.48 6.43 -9.25
C GLY A 54 -29.61 4.89 -9.12
N LYS A 55 -30.19 4.37 -8.04
CA LYS A 55 -30.34 2.94 -7.77
C LYS A 55 -31.20 2.21 -8.81
N CYS A 56 -32.25 2.85 -9.31
CA CYS A 56 -33.14 2.27 -10.33
C CYS A 56 -32.41 2.02 -11.67
N ALA A 57 -31.61 2.99 -12.11
CA ALA A 57 -30.81 2.85 -13.31
C ALA A 57 -29.67 1.84 -13.11
N LEU A 58 -29.02 1.88 -11.95
CA LEU A 58 -27.99 0.92 -11.57
C LEU A 58 -28.54 -0.51 -11.57
N SER A 59 -29.70 -0.74 -10.96
CA SER A 59 -30.34 -2.05 -10.94
C SER A 59 -30.68 -2.52 -12.35
N GLN A 60 -31.25 -1.65 -13.20
CA GLN A 60 -31.52 -2.04 -14.60
C GLN A 60 -30.24 -2.41 -15.37
N MET A 61 -29.15 -1.65 -15.21
CA MET A 61 -27.89 -1.92 -15.90
C MET A 61 -27.24 -3.24 -15.44
N LEU A 62 -27.44 -3.63 -14.19
CA LEU A 62 -26.92 -4.89 -13.63
C LEU A 62 -27.86 -6.08 -13.91
N SER A 63 -29.18 -5.86 -13.87
CA SER A 63 -30.21 -6.89 -14.08
C SER A 63 -30.46 -7.25 -15.54
N LYS A 64 -30.04 -6.44 -16.52
CA LYS A 64 -30.11 -6.81 -17.96
C LYS A 64 -29.34 -8.09 -18.32
N LYS A 65 -28.58 -8.70 -17.40
CA LYS A 65 -27.96 -10.03 -17.56
C LYS A 65 -28.75 -11.17 -16.89
N ALA A 66 -29.80 -10.88 -16.13
CA ALA A 66 -30.57 -11.84 -15.32
C ALA A 66 -32.05 -11.83 -15.74
N ASP A 67 -32.34 -12.08 -17.02
CA ASP A 67 -33.71 -12.06 -17.56
C ASP A 67 -34.61 -13.22 -17.06
N ASP A 68 -34.19 -13.95 -16.02
CA ASP A 68 -34.95 -15.08 -15.45
C ASP A 68 -35.04 -15.11 -13.93
N GLU A 69 -34.43 -14.16 -13.19
CA GLU A 69 -34.54 -14.13 -11.73
C GLU A 69 -35.05 -12.77 -11.25
N LYS A 70 -36.34 -12.75 -10.84
CA LYS A 70 -37.02 -11.62 -10.17
C LYS A 70 -36.47 -11.37 -8.77
N THR A 71 -35.17 -11.50 -8.55
CA THR A 71 -34.53 -11.16 -7.29
C THR A 71 -33.82 -9.83 -7.46
N PRO A 72 -34.30 -8.73 -6.83
CA PRO A 72 -33.58 -7.48 -6.88
C PRO A 72 -32.20 -7.70 -6.27
N ILE A 73 -31.15 -7.32 -7.02
CA ILE A 73 -29.76 -7.39 -6.57
C ILE A 73 -29.69 -6.62 -5.25
N ASN A 74 -29.48 -7.34 -4.14
CA ASN A 74 -29.41 -6.74 -2.82
C ASN A 74 -28.14 -5.87 -2.74
N LEU A 75 -28.34 -4.56 -2.80
CA LEU A 75 -27.28 -3.56 -2.79
C LEU A 75 -26.73 -3.31 -1.36
N ASP A 76 -27.23 -4.00 -0.33
CA ASP A 76 -26.73 -3.81 1.05
C ASP A 76 -25.27 -4.28 1.19
N LEU A 77 -24.78 -5.12 0.28
CA LEU A 77 -23.35 -5.47 0.22
C LEU A 77 -22.45 -4.24 -0.04
N LEU A 78 -22.96 -3.19 -0.68
CA LEU A 78 -22.24 -1.94 -0.93
C LEU A 78 -22.33 -0.95 0.24
N LYS A 79 -23.24 -1.18 1.20
CA LYS A 79 -23.27 -0.44 2.47
C LYS A 79 -22.22 -0.91 3.46
N ASN A 80 -21.44 -1.94 3.14
CA ASN A 80 -20.27 -2.30 3.93
C ASN A 80 -19.19 -1.23 3.70
N GLU A 81 -19.40 -0.07 4.30
CA GLU A 81 -18.36 0.91 4.56
C GLU A 81 -17.23 0.17 5.29
N THR A 82 -16.08 0.06 4.64
CA THR A 82 -14.90 -0.53 5.23
C THR A 82 -14.45 0.37 6.37
N VAL A 83 -14.83 0.02 7.60
CA VAL A 83 -14.39 0.75 8.79
C VAL A 83 -12.87 0.60 8.90
N LEU A 84 -12.17 1.65 8.49
CA LEU A 84 -10.71 1.72 8.56
C LEU A 84 -10.29 1.86 10.03
N PHE A 85 -9.93 0.75 10.67
CA PHE A 85 -9.42 0.77 12.04
C PHE A 85 -7.95 1.21 12.05
N ILE A 86 -7.72 2.51 12.22
CA ILE A 86 -6.39 3.07 12.45
C ILE A 86 -6.13 3.09 13.97
N LYS A 87 -5.36 2.12 14.47
CA LYS A 87 -4.84 2.13 15.83
C LYS A 87 -3.50 2.84 15.87
N SER A 88 -3.26 3.65 16.90
CA SER A 88 -1.95 4.26 17.15
C SER A 88 -0.87 3.18 17.22
N LEU A 89 0.17 3.31 16.41
CA LEU A 89 1.33 2.43 16.45
C LEU A 89 2.05 2.62 17.78
N THR A 90 2.29 1.52 18.50
CA THR A 90 3.07 1.55 19.73
C THR A 90 4.51 1.90 19.37
N ALA A 91 4.99 3.06 19.82
CA ALA A 91 6.40 3.41 19.70
C ALA A 91 7.19 2.66 20.78
N TYR A 92 8.32 2.06 20.38
CA TYR A 92 9.25 1.42 21.31
C TYR A 92 10.51 2.29 21.40
N GLU A 93 10.87 2.67 22.62
CA GLU A 93 12.16 3.31 22.88
C GLU A 93 13.18 2.23 23.22
N PHE A 94 14.23 2.13 22.41
CA PHE A 94 15.34 1.23 22.68
C PHE A 94 16.30 1.89 23.68
N VAL A 95 16.56 1.21 24.79
CA VAL A 95 17.55 1.65 25.77
C VAL A 95 18.93 1.63 25.12
N GLN A 96 19.51 2.81 24.90
CA GLN A 96 20.90 2.95 24.44
C GLN A 96 21.82 2.50 25.58
N GLN A 97 22.46 1.34 25.42
CA GLN A 97 23.48 0.90 26.37
C GLN A 97 24.70 1.83 26.26
N PRO A 98 25.24 2.31 27.39
CA PRO A 98 26.45 3.13 27.37
C PRO A 98 27.61 2.28 26.83
N ARG A 99 28.11 2.67 25.64
CA ARG A 99 29.29 2.05 25.04
C ARG A 99 30.49 2.40 25.93
N LYS A 100 31.06 1.41 26.62
CA LYS A 100 32.35 1.59 27.29
C LYS A 100 33.40 1.88 26.22
N VAL A 101 33.86 3.13 26.16
CA VAL A 101 34.94 3.52 25.25
C VAL A 101 36.25 3.02 25.85
N VAL A 102 36.71 1.86 25.37
CA VAL A 102 38.02 1.31 25.73
C VAL A 102 39.08 2.19 25.08
N HIS A 103 39.77 2.99 25.88
CA HIS A 103 40.94 3.74 25.42
C HIS A 103 42.15 2.82 25.52
N ASN A 104 42.63 2.33 24.38
CA ASN A 104 43.90 1.60 24.30
C ASN A 104 45.05 2.60 24.34
N VAL A 105 45.41 3.07 25.53
CA VAL A 105 46.59 3.93 25.70
C VAL A 105 47.82 3.02 25.73
N LEU A 106 48.52 2.88 24.60
CA LEU A 106 49.78 2.16 24.55
C LEU A 106 50.88 3.07 25.12
N TYR A 107 51.37 2.73 26.32
CA TYR A 107 52.54 3.38 26.90
C TYR A 107 53.78 3.04 26.06
N ARG A 108 54.41 4.06 25.46
CA ARG A 108 55.68 3.91 24.74
C ARG A 108 56.77 4.62 25.53
N VAL A 109 57.79 3.88 25.93
CA VAL A 109 59.02 4.45 26.50
C VAL A 109 59.92 4.84 25.34
N LEU A 110 60.07 6.14 25.10
CA LEU A 110 60.95 6.71 24.07
C LEU A 110 62.32 7.11 24.64
N TYR A 111 62.73 6.48 25.75
CA TYR A 111 64.04 6.75 26.33
C TYR A 111 65.11 6.16 25.41
N ASP A 112 66.00 7.02 24.95
CA ASP A 112 67.23 6.63 24.28
C ASP A 112 68.41 7.21 25.08
N PHE A 113 69.39 6.36 25.36
CA PHE A 113 70.54 6.76 26.16
C PHE A 113 71.62 7.35 25.25
N HIS A 114 71.82 8.65 25.35
CA HIS A 114 72.96 9.31 24.72
C HIS A 114 74.15 9.35 25.66
N PHE A 115 75.18 8.56 25.34
CA PHE A 115 76.47 8.65 25.98
C PHE A 115 77.18 9.94 25.53
N PHE A 116 77.27 10.91 26.43
CA PHE A 116 78.15 12.06 26.25
C PHE A 116 79.52 11.70 26.83
N GLU A 117 80.51 11.57 25.96
CA GLU A 117 81.88 11.38 26.38
C GLU A 117 82.34 12.64 27.12
N ARG A 118 82.53 12.53 28.44
CA ARG A 118 83.01 13.66 29.25
C ARG A 118 84.42 14.01 28.79
N ILE A 119 84.61 15.21 28.24
CA ILE A 119 85.92 15.73 27.88
C ILE A 119 86.79 15.76 29.13
N LYS A 120 87.75 14.83 29.21
CA LYS A 120 88.71 14.79 30.32
C LYS A 120 89.78 15.83 30.06
N HIS A 121 89.78 16.91 30.84
CA HIS A 121 90.86 17.89 30.79
C HIS A 121 92.08 17.35 31.53
N PRO A 122 93.30 17.58 31.02
CA PRO A 122 94.51 17.15 31.69
C PRO A 122 94.67 17.90 33.02
N PRO A 123 95.26 17.26 34.04
CA PRO A 123 95.54 17.92 35.31
C PRO A 123 96.52 19.07 35.08
N LYS A 124 96.24 20.20 35.74
CA LYS A 124 97.16 21.34 35.75
C LYS A 124 98.30 21.03 36.73
N ILE A 125 99.53 21.26 36.28
CA ILE A 125 100.76 21.16 37.08
C ILE A 125 100.73 22.25 38.16
#